data_AF-A0A9D8H3E7-F1
#
_entry.id   AF-A0A9D8H3E7-F1
#
_cell.length_a   1.000
_cell.length_b   1.000
_cell.length_c   1.000
_cell.angle_alpha   90.00
_cell.angle_beta   90.00
_cell.angle_gamma   90.00
#
_symmetry.space_group_name_H-M   'P 1'
#
loop_
_entity.id
_entity.type
_entity.pdbx_description
1 polymer ?
#
loop_
_entity_poly.entity_id
_entity_poly.type
_entity_poly.pdbx_seq_one_letter_code
_entity_poly.pdbx_strand_id
1 'polypeptide(L)'
;MGVTSLRPGQDRPILAALAGADSLVVMPTGSGKSLCFQAPAFASGGLTVVVSPLIALIQDQHDRLAAAGLPVAMVTSLQSGREMHDAIARIERGEVRLVLCAPERFAHEAFTRAVQANPVDLLAIDEAHCVSEWGHDFRPEYLQLARLREMLAPRAVMALTATATPAVSDEITARLGLRDPVTVRTGFDRPNLAFDVVRLDGKGAVARKWAMLEAGLAAPEGTPAIVYCGTRRATEEVAEGLQARGFRAVGYHAGMDDADRVAAQDAFMSGEADVIAATNAFGMGIDRSDVRGVWHWSIPTSLEGYYQEAGRGGRDGLPGRAVLLAMRADLGRLIRFANQHDGPDGGRVARDRAWTAYRGINAYIESPTCRRQAILDHFGDTAPGSPTTRCCDVCHPPADLRAAAGAHATGPRSARGGGGAGSDRGEGGRSIRLRRDDRAPETERDVATPLTPEEEQLFEQLREWRRERADGKPAYTVCADAALRTIAVSRPADEAALLAVKGVGPAFVERHSASLFDVLQQAA
;
A
#
# COMPACT_ATOMS: atom_id res chain seq x y z
N MET A 1 0.22 -13.68 17.94
CA MET A 1 -0.20 -12.74 16.87
C MET A 1 -1.04 -11.56 17.37
N GLY A 2 -1.74 -11.63 18.51
CA GLY A 2 -2.38 -10.45 19.12
C GLY A 2 -3.61 -9.89 18.37
N VAL A 3 -4.16 -10.63 17.40
CA VAL A 3 -5.34 -10.23 16.63
C VAL A 3 -6.60 -10.71 17.35
N THR A 4 -7.51 -9.78 17.65
CA THR A 4 -8.78 -10.06 18.37
C THR A 4 -9.99 -10.15 17.45
N SER A 5 -9.90 -9.67 16.21
CA SER A 5 -11.00 -9.67 15.23
C SER A 5 -10.47 -9.75 13.80
N LEU A 6 -11.16 -10.48 12.94
CA LEU A 6 -10.89 -10.50 11.50
C LEU A 6 -11.47 -9.27 10.80
N ARG A 7 -10.74 -8.75 9.82
CA ARG A 7 -11.20 -7.70 8.89
C ARG A 7 -12.08 -8.31 7.80
N PRO A 8 -12.96 -7.52 7.16
CA PRO A 8 -13.77 -7.99 6.04
C PRO A 8 -12.92 -8.65 4.96
N GLY A 9 -13.32 -9.85 4.53
CA GLY A 9 -12.66 -10.63 3.49
C GLY A 9 -11.53 -11.56 3.97
N GLN A 10 -11.12 -11.49 5.24
CA GLN A 10 -10.07 -12.39 5.77
C GLN A 10 -10.59 -13.77 6.17
N ASP A 11 -11.85 -13.86 6.60
CA ASP A 11 -12.49 -15.08 7.10
C ASP A 11 -12.53 -16.21 6.06
N ARG A 12 -13.05 -15.92 4.88
CA ARG A 12 -13.24 -16.91 3.80
C ARG A 12 -11.93 -17.59 3.35
N PRO A 13 -10.82 -16.88 3.06
CA PRO A 13 -9.58 -17.55 2.65
C PRO A 13 -8.91 -18.31 3.78
N ILE A 14 -9.02 -17.85 5.03
CA ILE A 14 -8.51 -18.58 6.21
C ILE A 14 -9.24 -19.92 6.34
N LEU A 15 -10.58 -19.89 6.29
CA LEU A 15 -11.41 -21.10 6.38
C LEU A 15 -11.16 -22.04 5.21
N ALA A 16 -11.00 -21.51 3.99
CA ALA A 16 -10.67 -22.30 2.80
C ALA A 16 -9.33 -23.03 2.98
N ALA A 17 -8.29 -22.33 3.42
CA ALA A 17 -6.98 -22.93 3.68
C ALA A 17 -7.05 -24.04 4.74
N LEU A 18 -7.75 -23.80 5.85
CA LEU A 18 -7.95 -24.81 6.90
C LEU A 18 -8.75 -26.03 6.41
N ALA A 19 -9.66 -25.84 5.47
CA ALA A 19 -10.41 -26.90 4.82
C ALA A 19 -9.57 -27.65 3.75
N GLY A 20 -8.45 -27.09 3.30
CA GLY A 20 -7.65 -27.66 2.21
C GLY A 20 -8.18 -27.27 0.82
N ALA A 21 -8.86 -26.14 0.71
CA ALA A 21 -9.36 -25.58 -0.54
C ALA A 21 -8.47 -24.45 -1.04
N ASP A 22 -8.30 -24.36 -2.36
CA ASP A 22 -7.54 -23.28 -2.98
C ASP A 22 -8.28 -21.94 -2.84
N SER A 23 -7.54 -20.83 -2.90
CA SER A 23 -8.16 -19.49 -2.86
C SER A 23 -7.43 -18.48 -3.72
N LEU A 24 -8.21 -17.58 -4.31
CA LEU A 24 -7.72 -16.38 -4.98
C LEU A 24 -8.20 -15.16 -4.19
N VAL A 25 -7.25 -14.43 -3.61
CA VAL A 25 -7.48 -13.35 -2.67
C VAL A 25 -7.02 -12.04 -3.29
N VAL A 26 -7.98 -11.25 -3.78
CA VAL A 26 -7.74 -9.93 -4.35
C VAL A 26 -8.26 -8.88 -3.37
N MET A 27 -7.34 -8.34 -2.58
CA MET A 27 -7.67 -7.35 -1.54
C MET A 27 -6.66 -6.21 -1.56
N PRO A 28 -7.08 -4.93 -1.44
CA PRO A 28 -6.19 -3.78 -1.59
C PRO A 28 -5.07 -3.78 -0.54
N THR A 29 -4.06 -2.92 -0.73
CA THR A 29 -3.01 -2.72 0.28
C THR A 29 -3.63 -2.26 1.60
N GLY A 30 -3.06 -2.69 2.73
CA GLY A 30 -3.60 -2.39 4.06
C GLY A 30 -4.82 -3.21 4.49
N SER A 31 -5.41 -4.05 3.64
CA SER A 31 -6.52 -4.96 4.01
C SER A 31 -6.13 -6.07 5.00
N GLY A 32 -4.83 -6.30 5.20
CA GLY A 32 -4.31 -7.35 6.08
C GLY A 32 -4.21 -8.73 5.41
N LYS A 33 -3.86 -8.78 4.12
CA LYS A 33 -3.63 -10.03 3.36
C LYS A 33 -2.74 -11.04 4.09
N SER A 34 -1.68 -10.58 4.77
CA SER A 34 -0.74 -11.47 5.45
C SER A 34 -1.40 -12.38 6.48
N LEU A 35 -2.43 -11.88 7.18
CA LEU A 35 -3.15 -12.69 8.16
C LEU A 35 -3.86 -13.90 7.51
N CYS A 36 -4.23 -13.81 6.23
CA CYS A 36 -4.95 -14.87 5.53
C CYS A 36 -4.13 -16.15 5.41
N PHE A 37 -2.80 -16.06 5.30
CA PHE A 37 -1.91 -17.24 5.32
C PHE A 37 -1.23 -17.45 6.67
N GLN A 38 -1.01 -16.40 7.47
CA GLN A 38 -0.40 -16.54 8.81
C GLN A 38 -1.33 -17.25 9.79
N ALA A 39 -2.63 -16.92 9.79
CA ALA A 39 -3.60 -17.57 10.67
C ALA A 39 -3.69 -19.10 10.44
N PRO A 40 -3.91 -19.60 9.21
CA PRO A 40 -3.92 -21.04 8.99
C PRO A 40 -2.58 -21.71 9.28
N ALA A 41 -1.43 -21.05 9.04
CA ALA A 41 -0.12 -21.63 9.30
C ALA A 41 0.13 -22.04 10.75
N PHE A 42 -0.44 -21.30 11.70
CA PHE A 42 -0.30 -21.60 13.13
C PHE A 42 -1.52 -22.31 13.73
N ALA A 43 -2.61 -22.41 12.98
CA ALA A 43 -3.79 -23.19 13.35
C ALA A 43 -3.76 -24.62 12.80
N SER A 44 -3.00 -24.87 11.73
CA SER A 44 -2.77 -26.19 11.17
C SER A 44 -1.50 -26.86 11.75
N GLY A 45 -1.35 -28.16 11.52
CA GLY A 45 -0.23 -28.96 12.05
C GLY A 45 0.98 -29.04 11.12
N GLY A 46 0.79 -28.82 9.82
CA GLY A 46 1.82 -28.92 8.79
C GLY A 46 2.54 -27.60 8.50
N LEU A 47 3.39 -27.63 7.48
CA LEU A 47 4.19 -26.49 7.04
C LEU A 47 3.36 -25.60 6.11
N THR A 48 3.40 -24.29 6.36
CA THR A 48 2.98 -23.28 5.39
C THR A 48 4.21 -22.68 4.71
N VAL A 49 4.20 -22.70 3.38
CA VAL A 49 5.25 -22.12 2.53
C VAL A 49 4.71 -20.85 1.90
N VAL A 50 5.33 -19.71 2.21
CA VAL A 50 4.94 -18.40 1.68
C VAL A 50 6.02 -17.92 0.73
N VAL A 51 5.66 -17.76 -0.55
CA VAL A 51 6.52 -17.21 -1.58
C VAL A 51 6.15 -15.74 -1.77
N SER A 52 7.13 -14.83 -1.65
CA SER A 52 6.92 -13.40 -1.88
C SER A 52 8.09 -12.81 -2.68
N PRO A 53 7.87 -11.85 -3.59
CA PRO A 53 8.96 -11.25 -4.37
C PRO A 53 9.73 -10.19 -3.58
N LEU A 54 9.20 -9.79 -2.42
CA LEU A 54 9.61 -8.59 -1.71
C LEU A 54 10.38 -8.98 -0.46
N ILE A 55 11.70 -9.11 -0.61
CA ILE A 55 12.59 -9.59 0.44
C ILE A 55 12.52 -8.71 1.72
N ALA A 56 12.38 -7.39 1.57
CA ALA A 56 12.19 -6.50 2.72
C ALA A 56 10.87 -6.77 3.48
N LEU A 57 9.79 -7.08 2.75
CA LEU A 57 8.51 -7.45 3.36
C LEU A 57 8.59 -8.83 4.03
N ILE A 58 9.35 -9.76 3.45
CA ILE A 58 9.64 -11.06 4.07
C ILE A 58 10.36 -10.85 5.42
N GLN A 59 11.42 -10.04 5.46
CA GLN A 59 12.18 -9.75 6.68
C GLN A 59 11.28 -9.16 7.77
N ASP A 60 10.51 -8.12 7.44
CA ASP A 60 9.65 -7.45 8.41
C ASP A 60 8.50 -8.37 8.92
N GLN A 61 7.96 -9.25 8.08
CA GLN A 61 7.02 -10.28 8.54
C GLN A 61 7.70 -11.33 9.43
N HIS A 62 8.89 -11.79 9.06
CA HIS A 62 9.66 -12.74 9.85
C HIS A 62 9.96 -12.19 11.24
N ASP A 63 10.48 -10.97 11.33
CA ASP A 63 10.91 -10.38 12.61
C ASP A 63 9.73 -10.16 13.56
N ARG A 64 8.58 -9.72 13.03
CA ARG A 64 7.34 -9.59 13.81
C ARG A 64 6.86 -10.93 14.36
N LEU A 65 6.89 -11.99 13.55
CA LEU A 65 6.46 -13.33 13.98
C LEU A 65 7.46 -13.97 14.94
N ALA A 66 8.77 -13.83 14.69
CA ALA A 66 9.84 -14.34 15.52
C ALA A 66 9.89 -13.65 16.88
N ALA A 67 9.73 -12.33 16.93
CA ALA A 67 9.62 -11.57 18.19
C ALA A 67 8.41 -12.00 19.03
N ALA A 68 7.34 -12.50 18.39
CA ALA A 68 6.19 -13.09 19.06
C ALA A 68 6.41 -14.55 19.49
N GLY A 69 7.62 -15.11 19.34
CA GLY A 69 7.97 -16.47 19.72
C GLY A 69 7.37 -17.55 18.81
N LEU A 70 6.91 -17.19 17.61
CA LEU A 70 6.28 -18.14 16.70
C LEU A 70 7.32 -18.95 15.91
N PRO A 71 7.04 -20.23 15.59
CA PRO A 71 7.95 -21.10 14.84
C PRO A 71 8.00 -20.72 13.36
N VAL A 72 8.71 -19.64 13.06
CA VAL A 72 8.91 -19.10 11.71
C VAL A 72 10.37 -19.24 11.27
N ALA A 73 10.57 -19.37 9.97
CA ALA A 73 11.87 -19.25 9.34
C ALA A 73 11.78 -18.34 8.10
N MET A 74 12.87 -17.65 7.82
CA MET A 74 13.08 -16.93 6.58
C MET A 74 14.16 -17.65 5.78
N VAL A 75 14.00 -17.68 4.45
CA VAL A 75 15.02 -18.17 3.51
C VAL A 75 15.12 -17.18 2.34
N THR A 76 16.06 -16.23 2.43
CA THR A 76 16.29 -15.18 1.41
C THR A 76 17.78 -14.89 1.21
N SER A 77 18.13 -14.00 0.28
CA SER A 77 19.51 -13.54 0.08
C SER A 77 20.02 -12.59 1.18
N LEU A 78 19.16 -12.09 2.07
CA LEU A 78 19.58 -11.20 3.16
C LEU A 78 20.37 -11.93 4.25
N GLN A 79 20.16 -13.24 4.38
CA GLN A 79 20.77 -14.03 5.44
C GLN A 79 22.22 -14.39 5.13
N SER A 80 23.05 -14.41 6.17
CA SER A 80 24.36 -15.04 6.11
C SER A 80 24.23 -16.53 5.79
N GLY A 81 25.29 -17.14 5.26
CA GLY A 81 25.30 -18.57 4.95
C GLY A 81 25.00 -19.46 6.17
N ARG A 82 25.40 -19.02 7.38
CA ARG A 82 25.10 -19.73 8.64
C ARG A 82 23.63 -19.65 9.00
N GLU A 83 23.05 -18.45 9.00
CA GLU A 83 21.63 -18.25 9.32
C GLU A 83 20.71 -19.01 8.35
N MET A 84 21.04 -19.00 7.06
CA MET A 84 20.31 -19.75 6.05
C MET A 84 20.42 -21.26 6.29
N HIS A 85 21.62 -21.77 6.60
CA HIS A 85 21.82 -23.18 6.90
C HIS A 85 21.01 -23.62 8.14
N ASP A 86 21.04 -22.82 9.20
CA ASP A 86 20.28 -23.09 10.43
C ASP A 86 18.77 -23.06 10.16
N ALA A 87 18.28 -22.11 9.36
CA ALA A 87 16.89 -22.04 8.94
C ALA A 87 16.46 -23.29 8.16
N ILE A 88 17.25 -23.73 7.18
CA ILE A 88 16.98 -24.94 6.39
C ILE A 88 16.95 -26.18 7.29
N ALA A 89 17.90 -26.33 8.22
CA ALA A 89 17.95 -27.45 9.13
C ALA A 89 16.75 -27.49 10.09
N ARG A 90 16.29 -26.32 10.58
CA ARG A 90 15.06 -26.22 11.39
C ARG A 90 13.80 -26.62 10.61
N ILE A 91 13.73 -26.24 9.33
CA ILE A 91 12.64 -26.68 8.44
C ILE A 91 12.68 -28.20 8.31
N GLU A 92 13.82 -28.78 7.94
CA GLU A 92 13.97 -30.23 7.75
C GLU A 92 13.60 -31.03 9.00
N ARG A 93 13.87 -30.52 10.21
CA ARG A 93 13.49 -31.15 11.49
C ARG A 93 12.03 -30.93 11.90
N GLY A 94 11.23 -30.18 11.15
CA GLY A 94 9.82 -29.91 11.46
C GLY A 94 9.58 -28.92 12.60
N GLU A 95 10.60 -28.12 12.94
CA GLU A 95 10.55 -27.10 14.00
C GLU A 95 9.91 -25.78 13.53
N VAL A 96 9.56 -25.68 12.25
CA VAL A 96 8.99 -24.50 11.59
C VAL A 96 7.55 -24.80 11.17
N ARG A 97 6.65 -23.84 11.36
CA ARG A 97 5.26 -23.88 10.86
C ARG A 97 5.02 -22.94 9.69
N LEU A 98 5.79 -21.86 9.59
CA LEU A 98 5.71 -20.92 8.48
C LEU A 98 7.13 -20.62 7.96
N VAL A 99 7.35 -20.84 6.66
CA VAL A 99 8.56 -20.40 5.98
C VAL A 99 8.24 -19.28 4.99
N LEU A 100 8.94 -18.14 5.12
CA LEU A 100 8.90 -17.04 4.17
C LEU A 100 10.12 -17.14 3.24
N CYS A 101 9.90 -17.24 1.94
CA CYS A 101 10.99 -17.36 0.97
C CYS A 101 10.77 -16.53 -0.29
N ALA A 102 11.89 -16.20 -0.94
CA ALA A 102 11.91 -15.62 -2.27
C ALA A 102 11.81 -16.74 -3.34
N PRO A 103 11.19 -16.50 -4.51
CA PRO A 103 10.91 -17.53 -5.51
C PRO A 103 12.16 -18.26 -6.01
N GLU A 104 13.29 -17.56 -6.16
CA GLU A 104 14.53 -18.12 -6.67
C GLU A 104 15.15 -19.19 -5.75
N ARG A 105 14.69 -19.29 -4.49
CA ARG A 105 15.21 -20.27 -3.52
C ARG A 105 14.89 -21.70 -3.90
N PHE A 106 13.82 -21.93 -4.65
CA PHE A 106 13.46 -23.27 -5.12
C PHE A 106 14.41 -23.83 -6.20
N ALA A 107 15.33 -23.01 -6.72
CA ALA A 107 16.43 -23.50 -7.55
C ALA A 107 17.52 -24.24 -6.73
N HIS A 108 17.52 -24.09 -5.39
CA HIS A 108 18.50 -24.73 -4.50
C HIS A 108 17.96 -26.04 -3.91
N GLU A 109 18.63 -27.16 -4.22
CA GLU A 109 18.20 -28.49 -3.78
C GLU A 109 18.06 -28.64 -2.26
N ALA A 110 18.97 -28.04 -1.48
CA ALA A 110 18.96 -28.19 -0.02
C ALA A 110 17.67 -27.62 0.60
N PHE A 111 17.24 -26.45 0.14
CA PHE A 111 16.00 -25.83 0.59
C PHE A 111 14.79 -26.66 0.15
N THR A 112 14.75 -27.06 -1.12
CA THR A 112 13.67 -27.88 -1.67
C THR A 112 13.50 -29.19 -0.91
N ARG A 113 14.60 -29.91 -0.61
CA ARG A 113 14.56 -31.14 0.19
C ARG A 113 14.03 -30.91 1.61
N ALA A 114 14.48 -29.84 2.27
CA ALA A 114 14.02 -29.52 3.63
C ALA A 114 12.52 -29.25 3.67
N VAL A 115 11.97 -28.52 2.69
CA VAL A 115 10.52 -28.29 2.58
C VAL A 115 9.79 -29.62 2.33
N GLN A 116 10.29 -30.46 1.40
CA GLN A 116 9.68 -31.75 1.06
C GLN A 116 9.75 -32.79 2.19
N ALA A 117 10.63 -32.62 3.17
CA ALA A 117 10.69 -33.47 4.35
C ALA A 117 9.46 -33.31 5.26
N ASN A 118 8.63 -32.30 5.03
CA ASN A 118 7.46 -31.97 5.84
C ASN A 118 6.18 -31.92 4.99
N PRO A 119 5.02 -32.34 5.53
CA PRO A 119 3.75 -32.16 4.85
C PRO A 119 3.42 -30.66 4.73
N VAL A 120 3.18 -30.21 3.50
CA VAL A 120 2.80 -28.81 3.22
C VAL A 120 1.29 -28.68 3.24
N ASP A 121 0.77 -27.99 4.26
CA ASP A 121 -0.68 -27.72 4.36
C ASP A 121 -1.08 -26.59 3.41
N LEU A 122 -0.24 -25.56 3.29
CA LEU A 122 -0.56 -24.37 2.51
C LEU A 122 0.67 -23.87 1.74
N LEU A 123 0.51 -23.71 0.42
CA LEU A 123 1.40 -22.92 -0.42
C LEU A 123 0.75 -21.56 -0.68
N ALA A 124 1.24 -20.52 -0.03
CA ALA A 124 0.78 -19.15 -0.25
C ALA A 124 1.71 -18.42 -1.21
N ILE A 125 1.17 -17.85 -2.28
CA ILE A 125 1.87 -17.01 -3.24
C ILE A 125 1.41 -15.56 -3.01
N ASP A 126 2.25 -14.78 -2.36
CA ASP A 126 2.04 -13.35 -2.16
C ASP A 126 2.45 -12.56 -3.41
N GLU A 127 1.81 -11.42 -3.63
CA GLU A 127 1.89 -10.65 -4.87
C GLU A 127 1.75 -11.52 -6.14
N ALA A 128 0.76 -12.41 -6.15
CA ALA A 128 0.52 -13.39 -7.21
C ALA A 128 0.36 -12.77 -8.62
N HIS A 129 0.10 -11.47 -8.73
CA HIS A 129 0.13 -10.78 -10.03
C HIS A 129 1.49 -10.90 -10.75
N CYS A 130 2.58 -11.21 -10.03
CA CYS A 130 3.89 -11.47 -10.63
C CYS A 130 3.93 -12.75 -11.50
N VAL A 131 3.02 -13.72 -11.33
CA VAL A 131 2.92 -14.88 -12.26
C VAL A 131 2.32 -14.51 -13.60
N SER A 132 1.48 -13.47 -13.63
CA SER A 132 0.70 -13.06 -14.79
C SER A 132 1.60 -12.27 -15.73
N GLU A 133 1.68 -12.70 -16.99
CA GLU A 133 2.41 -11.92 -17.99
C GLU A 133 1.75 -10.57 -18.20
N TRP A 134 0.43 -10.47 -17.99
CA TRP A 134 -0.34 -9.23 -18.04
C TRP A 134 -0.29 -8.41 -16.73
N GLY A 135 0.36 -8.92 -15.68
CA GLY A 135 0.61 -8.19 -14.44
C GLY A 135 1.62 -7.06 -14.63
N HIS A 136 1.53 -6.02 -13.79
CA HIS A 136 2.38 -4.83 -13.90
C HIS A 136 3.82 -5.05 -13.37
N ASP A 137 4.09 -6.16 -12.65
CA ASP A 137 5.41 -6.57 -12.15
C ASP A 137 5.69 -8.07 -12.41
N PHE A 138 5.57 -8.52 -13.67
CA PHE A 138 5.88 -9.90 -14.06
C PHE A 138 7.33 -10.29 -13.74
N ARG A 139 7.51 -11.48 -13.17
CA ARG A 139 8.84 -12.04 -12.85
C ARG A 139 9.01 -13.42 -13.50
N PRO A 140 10.00 -13.62 -14.39
CA PRO A 140 10.21 -14.92 -15.04
C PRO A 140 10.38 -16.10 -14.05
N GLU A 141 10.97 -15.85 -12.88
CA GLU A 141 11.15 -16.83 -11.81
C GLU A 141 9.80 -17.35 -11.28
N TYR A 142 8.75 -16.54 -11.38
CA TYR A 142 7.39 -16.93 -10.97
C TYR A 142 6.76 -17.97 -11.91
N LEU A 143 7.26 -18.13 -13.14
CA LEU A 143 6.83 -19.23 -14.03
C LEU A 143 7.14 -20.60 -13.44
N GLN A 144 8.18 -20.69 -12.60
CA GLN A 144 8.55 -21.94 -11.93
C GLN A 144 7.57 -22.31 -10.81
N LEU A 145 6.75 -21.36 -10.33
CA LEU A 145 5.79 -21.60 -9.24
C LEU A 145 4.69 -22.60 -9.61
N ALA A 146 4.34 -22.70 -10.90
CA ALA A 146 3.41 -23.72 -11.39
C ALA A 146 3.89 -25.14 -11.03
N ARG A 147 5.21 -25.37 -11.06
CA ARG A 147 5.82 -26.66 -10.73
C ARG A 147 5.87 -26.92 -9.22
N LEU A 148 5.80 -25.87 -8.38
CA LEU A 148 5.81 -26.05 -6.93
C LEU A 148 4.60 -26.82 -6.45
N ARG A 149 3.44 -26.66 -7.10
CA ARG A 149 2.25 -27.44 -6.75
C ARG A 149 2.50 -28.94 -6.91
N GLU A 150 3.12 -29.34 -8.02
CA GLU A 150 3.44 -30.75 -8.29
C GLU A 150 4.55 -31.25 -7.36
N MET A 151 5.57 -30.42 -7.13
CA MET A 151 6.75 -30.76 -6.33
C MET A 151 6.48 -30.86 -4.83
N LEU A 152 5.65 -29.97 -4.29
CA LEU A 152 5.34 -29.89 -2.86
C LEU A 152 4.04 -30.60 -2.50
N ALA A 153 3.18 -30.89 -3.48
CA ALA A 153 1.86 -31.48 -3.31
C ALA A 153 1.07 -30.87 -2.12
N PRO A 154 0.94 -29.53 -2.05
CA PRO A 154 0.34 -28.88 -0.90
C PRO A 154 -1.15 -29.22 -0.81
N ARG A 155 -1.68 -29.25 0.42
CA ARG A 155 -3.11 -29.49 0.64
C ARG A 155 -3.98 -28.36 0.08
N ALA A 156 -3.53 -27.10 0.18
CA ALA A 156 -4.16 -25.94 -0.45
C ALA A 156 -3.13 -24.97 -1.07
N VAL A 157 -3.55 -24.25 -2.11
CA VAL A 157 -2.82 -23.11 -2.69
C VAL A 157 -3.60 -21.82 -2.51
N MET A 158 -2.96 -20.79 -1.96
CA MET A 158 -3.56 -19.46 -1.80
C MET A 158 -2.77 -18.43 -2.62
N ALA A 159 -3.42 -17.80 -3.58
CA ALA A 159 -2.84 -16.70 -4.34
C ALA A 159 -3.36 -15.37 -3.79
N LEU A 160 -2.47 -14.46 -3.38
CA LEU A 160 -2.83 -13.16 -2.81
C LEU A 160 -2.26 -12.03 -3.65
N THR A 161 -3.05 -10.98 -3.91
CA THR A 161 -2.57 -9.80 -4.63
C THR A 161 -3.40 -8.56 -4.32
N ALA A 162 -2.79 -7.39 -4.40
CA ALA A 162 -3.48 -6.11 -4.21
C ALA A 162 -4.22 -5.61 -5.46
N THR A 163 -3.77 -5.99 -6.66
CA THR A 163 -4.12 -5.29 -7.90
C THR A 163 -4.27 -6.26 -9.07
N ALA A 164 -5.21 -7.19 -8.97
CA ALA A 164 -5.58 -8.04 -10.10
C ALA A 164 -6.89 -7.57 -10.74
N THR A 165 -6.80 -7.20 -12.02
CA THR A 165 -7.98 -7.09 -12.90
C THR A 165 -8.61 -8.49 -13.10
N PRO A 166 -9.83 -8.58 -13.65
CA PRO A 166 -10.43 -9.88 -13.97
C PRO A 166 -9.53 -10.75 -14.87
N ALA A 167 -8.96 -10.17 -15.93
CA ALA A 167 -8.06 -10.90 -16.84
C ALA A 167 -6.79 -11.41 -16.12
N VAL A 168 -6.19 -10.61 -15.24
CA VAL A 168 -5.04 -11.03 -14.42
C VAL A 168 -5.45 -12.14 -13.43
N SER A 169 -6.66 -12.07 -12.87
CA SER A 169 -7.20 -13.08 -11.95
C SER A 169 -7.34 -14.45 -12.63
N ASP A 170 -7.85 -14.46 -13.86
CA ASP A 170 -7.99 -15.68 -14.67
C ASP A 170 -6.61 -16.30 -14.98
N GLU A 171 -5.63 -15.46 -15.33
CA GLU A 171 -4.28 -15.91 -15.61
C GLU A 171 -3.56 -16.46 -14.36
N ILE A 172 -3.71 -15.81 -13.20
CA ILE A 172 -3.18 -16.31 -11.92
C ILE A 172 -3.74 -17.71 -11.64
N THR A 173 -5.07 -17.86 -11.77
CA THR A 173 -5.78 -19.13 -11.56
C THR A 173 -5.23 -20.22 -12.47
N ALA A 174 -5.10 -19.93 -13.76
CA ALA A 174 -4.60 -20.88 -14.75
C ALA A 174 -3.13 -21.26 -14.51
N ARG A 175 -2.24 -20.29 -14.26
CA ARG A 175 -0.79 -20.52 -14.12
C ARG A 175 -0.42 -21.22 -12.82
N LEU A 176 -1.07 -20.88 -11.71
CA LEU A 176 -0.87 -21.58 -10.44
C LEU A 176 -1.67 -22.89 -10.37
N GLY A 177 -2.49 -23.15 -11.39
CA GLY A 177 -3.31 -24.34 -11.52
C GLY A 177 -4.33 -24.48 -10.38
N LEU A 178 -4.89 -23.37 -9.88
CA LEU A 178 -5.83 -23.37 -8.75
C LEU A 178 -7.08 -24.19 -9.08
N ARG A 179 -7.54 -25.02 -8.14
CA ARG A 179 -8.67 -25.94 -8.31
C ARG A 179 -9.89 -25.41 -7.58
N ASP A 180 -10.90 -25.00 -8.34
CA ASP A 180 -12.16 -24.42 -7.84
C ASP A 180 -11.93 -23.43 -6.68
N PRO A 181 -11.10 -22.38 -6.89
CA PRO A 181 -10.64 -21.56 -5.78
C PRO A 181 -11.77 -20.72 -5.20
N VAL A 182 -11.80 -20.65 -3.86
CA VAL A 182 -12.59 -19.64 -3.16
C VAL A 182 -12.07 -18.26 -3.56
N THR A 183 -12.85 -17.55 -4.36
CA THR A 183 -12.49 -16.20 -4.81
C THR A 183 -13.02 -15.17 -3.82
N VAL A 184 -12.11 -14.37 -3.29
CA VAL A 184 -12.40 -13.21 -2.45
C VAL A 184 -11.91 -11.96 -3.14
N ARG A 185 -12.85 -11.10 -3.46
CA ARG A 185 -12.61 -9.74 -3.96
C ARG A 185 -13.24 -8.78 -2.97
N THR A 186 -12.42 -8.02 -2.28
CA THR A 186 -12.89 -6.85 -1.51
C THR A 186 -12.81 -5.61 -2.39
N GLY A 187 -13.62 -4.60 -2.09
CA GLY A 187 -13.63 -3.36 -2.87
C GLY A 187 -12.23 -2.73 -3.01
N PHE A 188 -11.98 -2.15 -4.18
CA PHE A 188 -10.83 -1.31 -4.49
C PHE A 188 -11.10 0.16 -4.14
N ASP A 189 -12.29 0.48 -3.62
CA ASP A 189 -12.57 1.85 -3.21
C ASP A 189 -11.71 2.26 -2.00
N ARG A 190 -11.20 3.49 -2.08
CA ARG A 190 -10.48 4.16 -1.00
C ARG A 190 -11.29 5.39 -0.58
N PRO A 191 -12.33 5.20 0.27
CA PRO A 191 -13.26 6.27 0.67
C PRO A 191 -12.53 7.56 1.10
N ASN A 192 -11.43 7.40 1.82
CA ASN A 192 -10.65 8.45 2.44
C ASN A 192 -9.55 9.07 1.55
N LEU A 193 -9.39 8.64 0.30
CA LEU A 193 -8.35 9.15 -0.60
C LEU A 193 -8.95 10.02 -1.71
N ALA A 194 -8.44 11.24 -1.84
CA ALA A 194 -8.74 12.16 -2.93
C ALA A 194 -7.76 11.97 -4.09
N PHE A 195 -8.26 11.84 -5.33
CA PHE A 195 -7.41 11.63 -6.52
C PHE A 195 -7.39 12.86 -7.42
N ASP A 196 -6.22 13.40 -7.74
CA ASP A 196 -6.07 14.53 -8.66
C ASP A 196 -5.11 14.22 -9.81
N VAL A 197 -5.44 14.75 -10.99
CA VAL A 197 -4.52 14.80 -12.13
C VAL A 197 -4.30 16.25 -12.55
N VAL A 198 -3.06 16.73 -12.48
CA VAL A 198 -2.66 18.08 -12.89
C VAL A 198 -1.82 17.98 -14.14
N ARG A 199 -2.38 18.43 -15.27
CA ARG A 199 -1.68 18.43 -16.56
C ARG A 199 -0.89 19.73 -16.73
N LEU A 200 0.42 19.61 -16.93
CA LEU A 200 1.36 20.72 -16.94
C LEU A 200 2.16 20.72 -18.25
N ASP A 201 1.70 21.47 -19.25
CA ASP A 201 2.36 21.61 -20.55
C ASP A 201 2.65 23.07 -20.90
N GLY A 202 3.63 23.30 -21.79
CA GLY A 202 3.99 24.62 -22.31
C GLY A 202 5.06 25.35 -21.49
N LYS A 203 5.30 26.63 -21.82
CA LYS A 203 6.33 27.46 -21.18
C LYS A 203 6.09 27.54 -19.67
N GLY A 204 7.14 27.37 -18.87
CA GLY A 204 7.06 27.41 -17.41
C GLY A 204 6.35 26.22 -16.76
N ALA A 205 6.09 25.12 -17.48
CA ALA A 205 5.46 23.92 -16.91
C ALA A 205 6.22 23.36 -15.70
N VAL A 206 7.56 23.31 -15.75
CA VAL A 206 8.41 22.83 -14.64
C VAL A 206 8.27 23.72 -13.40
N ALA A 207 8.27 25.05 -13.58
CA ALA A 207 8.09 25.99 -12.47
C ALA A 207 6.69 25.83 -11.82
N ARG A 208 5.64 25.67 -12.64
CA ARG A 208 4.28 25.37 -12.14
C ARG A 208 4.21 24.03 -11.43
N LYS A 209 4.96 23.03 -11.89
CA LYS A 209 5.08 21.71 -11.25
C LYS A 209 5.66 21.81 -9.85
N TRP A 210 6.75 22.56 -9.72
CA TRP A 210 7.37 22.88 -8.42
C TRP A 210 6.40 23.65 -7.51
N ALA A 211 5.81 24.73 -8.00
CA ALA A 211 4.86 25.53 -7.22
C ALA A 211 3.66 24.69 -6.71
N MET A 212 3.18 23.74 -7.52
CA MET A 212 2.10 22.85 -7.13
C MET A 212 2.52 21.88 -6.01
N LEU A 213 3.69 21.27 -6.14
CA LEU A 213 4.23 20.37 -5.13
C LEU A 213 4.44 21.14 -3.81
N GLU A 214 5.09 22.30 -3.87
CA GLU A 214 5.36 23.15 -2.70
C GLU A 214 4.07 23.57 -1.98
N ALA A 215 3.09 24.11 -2.72
CA ALA A 215 1.82 24.53 -2.13
C ALA A 215 1.06 23.36 -1.49
N GLY A 216 1.13 22.18 -2.10
CA GLY A 216 0.49 20.98 -1.58
C GLY A 216 1.17 20.41 -0.34
N LEU A 217 2.50 20.44 -0.28
CA LEU A 217 3.27 20.00 0.89
C LEU A 217 3.17 20.99 2.06
N ALA A 218 3.03 22.29 1.77
CA ALA A 218 2.88 23.34 2.78
C ALA A 218 1.43 23.48 3.31
N ALA A 219 0.46 22.84 2.67
CA ALA A 219 -0.93 22.86 3.14
C ALA A 219 -1.07 22.16 4.50
N PRO A 220 -2.10 22.52 5.30
CA PRO A 220 -2.48 21.72 6.47
C PRO A 220 -2.68 20.26 6.05
N GLU A 221 -2.10 19.32 6.80
CA GLU A 221 -2.09 17.90 6.47
C GLU A 221 -1.43 17.56 5.12
N GLY A 222 -0.52 18.42 4.62
CA GLY A 222 0.24 18.18 3.39
C GLY A 222 1.37 17.16 3.55
N THR A 223 1.81 16.96 4.80
CA THR A 223 2.84 16.00 5.21
C THR A 223 2.31 15.13 6.36
N PRO A 224 2.85 13.92 6.56
CA PRO A 224 3.95 13.28 5.84
C PRO A 224 3.60 12.94 4.39
N ALA A 225 4.59 13.00 3.48
CA ALA A 225 4.35 12.81 2.06
C ALA A 225 5.40 11.95 1.35
N ILE A 226 4.94 11.22 0.33
CA ILE A 226 5.80 10.47 -0.60
C ILE A 226 5.74 11.16 -1.97
N VAL A 227 6.90 11.39 -2.59
CA VAL A 227 7.00 11.95 -3.94
C VAL A 227 7.64 10.92 -4.89
N TYR A 228 6.81 10.27 -5.71
CA TYR A 228 7.24 9.29 -6.70
C TYR A 228 7.86 9.93 -7.94
N CYS A 229 9.13 9.61 -8.18
CA CYS A 229 9.95 10.08 -9.27
C CYS A 229 10.24 8.92 -10.24
N GLY A 230 10.28 9.20 -11.54
CA GLY A 230 10.49 8.14 -12.52
C GLY A 230 11.95 7.76 -12.80
N THR A 231 12.92 8.44 -12.20
CA THR A 231 14.36 8.11 -12.32
C THR A 231 15.10 8.39 -11.01
N ARG A 232 16.27 7.78 -10.84
CA ARG A 232 17.18 8.03 -9.68
C ARG A 232 17.60 9.50 -9.63
N ARG A 233 18.11 10.03 -10.75
CA ARG A 233 18.43 11.46 -10.89
C ARG A 233 17.28 12.39 -10.51
N ALA A 234 16.05 12.10 -10.96
CA ALA A 234 14.90 12.94 -10.62
C ALA A 234 14.53 12.84 -9.13
N THR A 235 14.86 11.73 -8.48
CA THR A 235 14.66 11.54 -7.04
C THR A 235 15.60 12.44 -6.24
N GLU A 236 16.89 12.43 -6.61
CA GLU A 236 17.93 13.30 -6.03
C GLU A 236 17.56 14.79 -6.24
N GLU A 237 17.26 15.17 -7.49
CA GLU A 237 16.88 16.56 -7.84
C GLU A 237 15.64 17.06 -7.09
N VAL A 238 14.65 16.19 -6.88
CA VAL A 238 13.44 16.55 -6.15
C VAL A 238 13.73 16.68 -4.65
N ALA A 239 14.49 15.75 -4.07
CA ALA A 239 14.87 15.81 -2.66
C ALA A 239 15.69 17.07 -2.36
N GLU A 240 16.77 17.32 -3.11
CA GLU A 240 17.62 18.50 -2.97
C GLU A 240 16.82 19.80 -3.21
N GLY A 241 15.96 19.80 -4.23
CA GLY A 241 15.12 20.95 -4.54
C GLY A 241 14.13 21.28 -3.41
N LEU A 242 13.56 20.28 -2.75
CA LEU A 242 12.69 20.46 -1.59
C LEU A 242 13.48 20.93 -0.36
N GLN A 243 14.66 20.37 -0.11
CA GLN A 243 15.56 20.82 0.97
C GLN A 243 15.96 22.29 0.81
N ALA A 244 16.32 22.71 -0.41
CA ALA A 244 16.64 24.11 -0.72
C ALA A 244 15.47 25.08 -0.50
N ARG A 245 14.24 24.56 -0.41
CA ARG A 245 13.00 25.31 -0.15
C ARG A 245 12.55 25.21 1.31
N GLY A 246 13.34 24.56 2.17
CA GLY A 246 13.08 24.46 3.61
C GLY A 246 12.26 23.25 4.04
N PHE A 247 11.97 22.30 3.15
CA PHE A 247 11.30 21.05 3.55
C PHE A 247 12.29 20.04 4.11
N ARG A 248 11.90 19.32 5.17
CA ARG A 248 12.64 18.15 5.67
C ARG A 248 12.41 16.97 4.73
N ALA A 249 13.20 16.90 3.66
CA ALA A 249 13.07 15.91 2.60
C ALA A 249 14.30 15.02 2.49
N VAL A 250 14.10 13.75 2.14
CA VAL A 250 15.16 12.77 1.84
C VAL A 250 14.89 12.07 0.50
N GLY A 251 15.94 11.60 -0.16
CA GLY A 251 15.86 10.79 -1.37
C GLY A 251 15.96 9.30 -1.08
N TYR A 252 15.27 8.46 -1.86
CA TYR A 252 15.41 7.00 -1.78
C TYR A 252 15.33 6.34 -3.16
N HIS A 253 16.35 5.56 -3.51
CA HIS A 253 16.30 4.68 -4.68
C HIS A 253 17.30 3.52 -4.60
N ALA A 254 17.07 2.50 -5.42
CA ALA A 254 17.89 1.28 -5.47
C ALA A 254 19.36 1.48 -5.89
N GLY A 255 19.76 2.68 -6.34
CA GLY A 255 21.15 3.01 -6.63
C GLY A 255 21.94 3.62 -5.46
N MET A 256 21.30 3.84 -4.30
CA MET A 256 21.97 4.32 -3.08
C MET A 256 22.65 3.15 -2.37
N ASP A 257 23.69 3.47 -1.60
CA ASP A 257 24.31 2.50 -0.71
C ASP A 257 23.32 2.04 0.37
N ASP A 258 23.45 0.78 0.82
CA ASP A 258 22.49 0.18 1.75
C ASP A 258 22.39 0.96 3.08
N ALA A 259 23.51 1.50 3.57
CA ALA A 259 23.52 2.34 4.77
C ALA A 259 22.69 3.63 4.58
N ASP A 260 22.83 4.30 3.45
CA ASP A 260 22.07 5.52 3.15
C ASP A 260 20.59 5.24 2.92
N ARG A 261 20.27 4.09 2.29
CA ARG A 261 18.87 3.64 2.12
C ARG A 261 18.19 3.41 3.47
N VAL A 262 18.88 2.74 4.39
CA VAL A 262 18.40 2.50 5.75
C VAL A 262 18.19 3.82 6.47
N ALA A 263 19.20 4.70 6.45
CA ALA A 263 19.11 6.02 7.10
C ALA A 263 17.96 6.87 6.55
N ALA A 264 17.79 6.95 5.22
CA ALA A 264 16.70 7.71 4.60
C ALA A 264 15.32 7.13 4.94
N GLN A 265 15.20 5.80 4.94
CA GLN A 265 13.96 5.13 5.34
C GLN A 265 13.65 5.41 6.81
N ASP A 266 14.62 5.26 7.71
CA ASP A 266 14.43 5.47 9.15
C ASP A 266 14.09 6.93 9.47
N ALA A 267 14.73 7.89 8.81
CA ALA A 267 14.41 9.31 8.95
C ALA A 267 12.94 9.59 8.57
N PHE A 268 12.46 9.02 7.46
CA PHE A 268 11.06 9.16 7.08
C PHE A 268 10.12 8.39 8.01
N MET A 269 10.47 7.19 8.46
CA MET A 269 9.60 6.39 9.34
C MET A 269 9.46 6.98 10.75
N SER A 270 10.51 7.63 11.26
CA SER A 270 10.55 8.23 12.59
C SER A 270 9.99 9.67 12.67
N GLY A 271 9.74 10.29 11.51
CA GLY A 271 9.30 11.69 11.39
C GLY A 271 10.43 12.72 11.47
N GLU A 272 11.69 12.29 11.37
CA GLU A 272 12.83 13.20 11.18
C GLU A 272 12.75 13.90 9.81
N ALA A 273 12.34 13.15 8.78
CA ALA A 273 11.95 13.67 7.48
C ALA A 273 10.43 13.62 7.30
N ASP A 274 9.85 14.72 6.82
CA ASP A 274 8.43 14.85 6.50
C ASP A 274 8.10 14.36 5.10
N VAL A 275 9.09 14.41 4.20
CA VAL A 275 8.92 14.08 2.79
C VAL A 275 10.00 13.10 2.34
N ILE A 276 9.60 12.11 1.57
CA ILE A 276 10.54 11.21 0.89
C ILE A 276 10.28 11.22 -0.60
N ALA A 277 11.28 11.68 -1.36
CA ALA A 277 11.30 11.53 -2.80
C ALA A 277 11.85 10.15 -3.13
N ALA A 278 11.16 9.40 -3.99
CA ALA A 278 11.53 8.02 -4.24
C ALA A 278 11.19 7.51 -5.64
N THR A 279 11.93 6.52 -6.12
CA THR A 279 11.43 5.66 -7.20
C THR A 279 10.41 4.63 -6.67
N ASN A 280 9.78 3.87 -7.56
CA ASN A 280 8.91 2.75 -7.20
C ASN A 280 9.56 1.73 -6.22
N ALA A 281 10.90 1.68 -6.16
CA ALA A 281 11.67 0.85 -5.24
C ALA A 281 11.38 1.10 -3.76
N PHE A 282 10.97 2.32 -3.37
CA PHE A 282 10.64 2.65 -1.98
C PHE A 282 9.33 2.03 -1.52
N GLY A 283 8.38 1.81 -2.43
CA GLY A 283 7.04 1.39 -2.07
C GLY A 283 6.99 -0.03 -1.47
N MET A 284 7.80 -0.96 -1.94
CA MET A 284 7.48 -2.38 -1.76
C MET A 284 7.58 -2.92 -0.31
N GLY A 285 8.12 -2.17 0.66
CA GLY A 285 8.32 -2.67 2.04
C GLY A 285 7.84 -1.76 3.17
N ILE A 286 7.18 -0.63 2.87
CA ILE A 286 6.93 0.41 3.88
C ILE A 286 5.48 0.44 4.34
N ASP A 287 5.30 0.51 5.66
CA ASP A 287 4.01 0.54 6.35
C ASP A 287 3.88 1.73 7.31
N ARG A 288 4.09 2.94 6.79
CA ARG A 288 3.75 4.19 7.50
C ARG A 288 2.27 4.50 7.26
N SER A 289 1.45 4.46 8.33
CA SER A 289 -0.01 4.54 8.19
C SER A 289 -0.56 5.96 8.02
N ASP A 290 0.18 6.96 8.51
CA ASP A 290 -0.18 8.37 8.63
C ASP A 290 0.24 9.23 7.43
N VAL A 291 0.64 8.62 6.29
CA VAL A 291 1.00 9.39 5.08
C VAL A 291 -0.23 10.16 4.58
N ARG A 292 -0.12 11.49 4.49
CA ARG A 292 -1.21 12.36 4.03
C ARG A 292 -1.16 12.65 2.54
N GLY A 293 0.04 12.85 1.99
CA GLY A 293 0.25 13.19 0.58
C GLY A 293 1.00 12.11 -0.20
N VAL A 294 0.47 11.69 -1.35
CA VAL A 294 1.19 10.89 -2.33
C VAL A 294 1.25 11.65 -3.66
N TRP A 295 2.43 12.12 -4.02
CA TRP A 295 2.67 12.93 -5.20
C TRP A 295 3.40 12.11 -6.24
N HIS A 296 2.95 12.14 -7.49
CA HIS A 296 3.66 11.52 -8.60
C HIS A 296 4.29 12.64 -9.42
N TRP A 297 5.57 12.86 -9.18
CA TRP A 297 6.42 13.78 -9.94
C TRP A 297 6.66 13.26 -11.37
N SER A 298 6.43 11.98 -11.64
CA SER A 298 6.42 11.46 -13.02
C SER A 298 5.24 10.54 -13.21
N ILE A 299 4.77 10.42 -14.47
CA ILE A 299 3.72 9.46 -14.81
C ILE A 299 4.22 8.02 -14.53
N PRO A 300 3.49 7.23 -13.73
CA PRO A 300 3.79 5.82 -13.50
C PRO A 300 3.70 4.99 -14.79
N THR A 301 4.28 3.79 -14.78
CA THR A 301 4.32 2.92 -15.96
C THR A 301 2.98 2.26 -16.28
N SER A 302 2.07 2.18 -15.32
CA SER A 302 0.72 1.65 -15.49
C SER A 302 -0.27 2.26 -14.49
N LEU A 303 -1.57 2.06 -14.72
CA LEU A 303 -2.63 2.49 -13.80
C LEU A 303 -2.61 1.68 -12.49
N GLU A 304 -2.24 0.41 -12.56
CA GLU A 304 -2.03 -0.46 -11.40
C GLU A 304 -0.90 0.06 -10.52
N GLY A 305 0.24 0.39 -11.11
CA GLY A 305 1.36 1.00 -10.39
C GLY A 305 0.95 2.30 -9.70
N TYR A 306 0.28 3.20 -10.42
CA TYR A 306 -0.27 4.43 -9.85
C TYR A 306 -1.21 4.14 -8.66
N TYR A 307 -2.13 3.19 -8.80
CA TYR A 307 -3.09 2.88 -7.73
C TYR A 307 -2.40 2.27 -6.49
N GLN A 308 -1.41 1.38 -6.68
CA GLN A 308 -0.61 0.84 -5.58
C GLN A 308 0.18 1.92 -4.84
N GLU A 309 0.82 2.82 -5.58
CA GLU A 309 1.59 3.96 -5.08
C GLU A 309 0.68 4.93 -4.32
N ALA A 310 -0.42 5.38 -4.94
CA ALA A 310 -1.44 6.24 -4.36
C ALA A 310 -2.06 5.66 -3.08
N GLY A 311 -2.30 4.34 -3.06
CA GLY A 311 -2.89 3.62 -1.93
C GLY A 311 -2.07 3.64 -0.63
N ARG A 312 -0.86 4.20 -0.64
CA ARG A 312 -0.04 4.43 0.55
C ARG A 312 -0.54 5.57 1.42
N GLY A 313 -1.26 6.52 0.83
CA GLY A 313 -1.88 7.61 1.59
C GLY A 313 -3.05 7.10 2.44
N GLY A 314 -3.19 7.66 3.65
CA GLY A 314 -4.36 7.49 4.53
C GLY A 314 -4.64 6.04 4.92
N ARG A 315 -3.63 5.25 5.26
CA ARG A 315 -3.86 3.84 5.69
C ARG A 315 -4.50 3.73 7.07
N ASP A 316 -4.36 4.77 7.88
CA ASP A 316 -5.09 4.98 9.14
C ASP A 316 -6.59 5.30 8.94
N GLY A 317 -7.05 5.46 7.70
CA GLY A 317 -8.44 5.80 7.36
C GLY A 317 -8.73 7.29 7.37
N LEU A 318 -7.78 8.14 7.81
CA LEU A 318 -7.90 9.59 7.77
C LEU A 318 -7.79 10.11 6.33
N PRO A 319 -8.28 11.33 6.06
CA PRO A 319 -8.15 11.96 4.75
C PRO A 319 -6.71 11.93 4.23
N GLY A 320 -6.57 11.53 2.97
CA GLY A 320 -5.32 11.59 2.23
C GLY A 320 -5.54 12.11 0.82
N ARG A 321 -4.44 12.48 0.15
CA ARG A 321 -4.48 12.99 -1.22
C ARG A 321 -3.43 12.30 -2.09
N ALA A 322 -3.84 11.85 -3.27
CA ALA A 322 -2.97 11.36 -4.32
C ALA A 322 -3.00 12.33 -5.52
N VAL A 323 -1.87 12.93 -5.87
CA VAL A 323 -1.76 13.92 -6.96
C VAL A 323 -0.80 13.42 -8.03
N LEU A 324 -1.26 13.40 -9.28
CA LEU A 324 -0.44 13.07 -10.45
C LEU A 324 -0.08 14.34 -11.24
N LEU A 325 1.19 14.72 -11.23
CA LEU A 325 1.71 15.89 -11.96
C LEU A 325 2.15 15.46 -13.37
N ALA A 326 1.18 15.31 -14.27
CA ALA A 326 1.38 14.80 -15.62
C ALA A 326 1.96 15.85 -16.57
N MET A 327 3.07 15.53 -17.23
CA MET A 327 3.60 16.31 -18.36
C MET A 327 3.67 15.45 -19.62
N ARG A 328 3.48 16.04 -20.80
CA ARG A 328 3.67 15.30 -22.08
C ARG A 328 5.08 14.73 -22.24
N ALA A 329 6.09 15.38 -21.68
CA ALA A 329 7.47 14.88 -21.69
C ALA A 329 7.60 13.51 -20.98
N ASP A 330 6.78 13.25 -19.95
CA ASP A 330 6.77 11.97 -19.22
C ASP A 330 6.17 10.84 -20.09
N LEU A 331 5.14 11.13 -20.90
CA LEU A 331 4.56 10.17 -21.85
C LEU A 331 5.58 9.68 -22.87
N GLY A 332 6.45 10.57 -23.36
CA GLY A 332 7.54 10.20 -24.27
C GLY A 332 8.51 9.18 -23.67
N ARG A 333 8.73 9.20 -22.34
CA ARG A 333 9.52 8.18 -21.65
C ARG A 333 8.82 6.83 -21.64
N LEU A 334 7.51 6.81 -21.38
CA LEU A 334 6.71 5.59 -21.39
C LEU A 334 6.64 4.95 -22.78
N ILE A 335 6.50 5.76 -23.83
CA ILE A 335 6.55 5.28 -25.23
C ILE A 335 7.92 4.64 -25.52
N ARG A 336 9.03 5.28 -25.12
CA ARG A 336 10.37 4.69 -25.27
C ARG A 336 10.49 3.37 -24.51
N PHE A 337 9.95 3.28 -23.29
CA PHE A 337 9.94 2.05 -22.51
C PHE A 337 9.12 0.93 -23.17
N ALA A 338 7.95 1.27 -23.74
CA ALA A 338 7.14 0.32 -24.50
C ALA A 338 7.90 -0.21 -25.73
N ASN A 339 8.60 0.67 -26.44
CA ASN A 339 9.38 0.33 -27.62
C ASN A 339 10.70 -0.42 -27.33
N GLN A 340 11.19 -0.46 -26.08
CA GLN A 340 12.39 -1.25 -25.74
C GLN A 340 12.20 -2.75 -26.01
N HIS A 341 10.95 -3.20 -26.05
CA HIS A 341 10.58 -4.58 -26.37
C HIS A 341 10.40 -4.79 -27.90
N ASP A 342 10.83 -3.83 -28.74
CA ASP A 342 10.66 -3.91 -30.19
C ASP A 342 11.65 -4.82 -30.93
N GLY A 343 12.68 -5.35 -30.25
CA GLY A 343 13.75 -6.18 -30.82
C GLY A 343 13.41 -7.66 -31.07
N PRO A 344 14.32 -8.42 -31.72
CA PRO A 344 14.16 -9.86 -32.00
C PRO A 344 14.09 -10.72 -30.72
N ASP A 345 14.72 -10.28 -29.63
CA ASP A 345 14.62 -10.89 -28.29
C ASP A 345 13.44 -10.34 -27.47
N GLY A 346 12.76 -9.29 -27.96
CA GLY A 346 11.60 -8.68 -27.33
C GLY A 346 10.36 -9.53 -27.55
N GLY A 347 9.99 -10.33 -26.55
CA GLY A 347 8.77 -11.14 -26.59
C GLY A 347 7.54 -10.29 -26.92
N ARG A 348 6.77 -10.69 -27.95
CA ARG A 348 5.53 -10.03 -28.39
C ARG A 348 4.61 -9.66 -27.21
N VAL A 349 4.50 -10.56 -26.24
CA VAL A 349 3.67 -10.38 -25.05
C VAL A 349 4.15 -9.22 -24.17
N ALA A 350 5.46 -9.08 -23.94
CA ALA A 350 6.01 -8.00 -23.13
C ALA A 350 5.78 -6.61 -23.76
N ARG A 351 5.85 -6.54 -25.09
CA ARG A 351 5.54 -5.34 -25.88
C ARG A 351 4.07 -4.97 -25.79
N ASP A 352 3.17 -5.92 -26.06
CA ASP A 352 1.72 -5.70 -26.02
C ASP A 352 1.27 -5.26 -24.61
N ARG A 353 1.86 -5.84 -23.58
CA ARG A 353 1.65 -5.41 -22.19
C ARG A 353 2.09 -3.97 -21.95
N ALA A 354 3.31 -3.61 -22.31
CA ALA A 354 3.82 -2.25 -22.07
C ALA A 354 2.95 -1.20 -22.76
N TRP A 355 2.46 -1.50 -23.97
CA TRP A 355 1.50 -0.66 -24.68
C TRP A 355 0.12 -0.63 -24.03
N THR A 356 -0.37 -1.75 -23.53
CA THR A 356 -1.65 -1.83 -22.79
C THR A 356 -1.60 -1.00 -21.52
N ALA A 357 -0.54 -1.15 -20.72
CA ALA A 357 -0.28 -0.37 -19.52
C ALA A 357 -0.19 1.14 -19.83
N TYR A 358 0.56 1.52 -20.87
CA TYR A 358 0.63 2.91 -21.35
C TYR A 358 -0.74 3.47 -21.72
N ARG A 359 -1.54 2.71 -22.51
CA ARG A 359 -2.87 3.14 -22.92
C ARG A 359 -3.79 3.33 -21.73
N GLY A 360 -3.74 2.43 -20.74
CA GLY A 360 -4.53 2.51 -19.52
C GLY A 360 -4.24 3.78 -18.71
N ILE A 361 -2.96 4.05 -18.40
CA ILE A 361 -2.60 5.26 -17.64
C ILE A 361 -2.86 6.54 -18.45
N ASN A 362 -2.65 6.53 -19.77
CA ASN A 362 -2.96 7.70 -20.61
C ASN A 362 -4.46 7.98 -20.66
N ALA A 363 -5.29 6.95 -20.81
CA ALA A 363 -6.75 7.08 -20.78
C ALA A 363 -7.23 7.64 -19.43
N TYR A 364 -6.64 7.20 -18.31
CA TYR A 364 -6.95 7.75 -16.98
C TYR A 364 -6.63 9.25 -16.86
N ILE A 365 -5.47 9.67 -17.38
CA ILE A 365 -5.02 11.08 -17.36
C ILE A 365 -5.92 11.96 -18.24
N GLU A 366 -6.30 11.47 -19.41
CA GLU A 366 -7.10 12.20 -20.38
C GLU A 366 -8.60 12.18 -20.07
N SER A 367 -9.04 11.24 -19.22
CA SER A 367 -10.45 11.05 -18.93
C SER A 367 -11.11 12.32 -18.39
N PRO A 368 -12.29 12.71 -18.91
CA PRO A 368 -13.11 13.77 -18.33
C PRO A 368 -14.06 13.27 -17.24
N THR A 369 -14.04 11.97 -16.90
CA THR A 369 -14.92 11.38 -15.89
C THR A 369 -14.28 11.38 -14.50
N CYS A 370 -15.07 11.04 -13.48
CA CYS A 370 -14.60 10.90 -12.11
C CYS A 370 -13.35 9.99 -12.05
N ARG A 371 -12.25 10.49 -11.48
CA ARG A 371 -10.99 9.73 -11.35
C ARG A 371 -11.17 8.44 -10.59
N ARG A 372 -11.90 8.51 -9.47
CA ARG A 372 -12.20 7.35 -8.64
C ARG A 372 -12.99 6.30 -9.41
N GLN A 373 -14.04 6.70 -10.13
CA GLN A 373 -14.82 5.77 -10.94
C GLN A 373 -13.95 5.10 -12.01
N ALA A 374 -13.09 5.86 -12.69
CA ALA A 374 -12.19 5.31 -13.70
C ALA A 374 -11.24 4.23 -13.13
N ILE A 375 -10.75 4.41 -11.90
CA ILE A 375 -9.94 3.39 -11.19
C ILE A 375 -10.79 2.16 -10.88
N LEU A 376 -12.00 2.34 -10.34
CA LEU A 376 -12.90 1.25 -9.98
C LEU A 376 -13.31 0.42 -11.20
N ASP A 377 -13.67 1.07 -12.29
CA ASP A 377 -14.02 0.44 -13.57
C ASP A 377 -12.84 -0.40 -14.09
N HIS A 378 -11.61 0.13 -14.01
CA HIS A 378 -10.40 -0.58 -14.42
C HIS A 378 -10.17 -1.87 -13.65
N PHE A 379 -10.46 -1.90 -12.34
CA PHE A 379 -10.33 -3.10 -11.52
C PHE A 379 -11.60 -3.97 -11.48
N GLY A 380 -12.67 -3.55 -12.16
CA GLY A 380 -13.96 -4.23 -12.18
C GLY A 380 -14.65 -4.25 -10.83
N ASP A 381 -14.54 -3.16 -10.05
CA ASP A 381 -15.27 -2.99 -8.79
C ASP A 381 -16.66 -2.41 -9.06
N THR A 382 -17.69 -3.22 -8.79
CA THR A 382 -19.10 -2.90 -9.10
C THR A 382 -19.89 -2.40 -7.89
N ALA A 383 -19.29 -2.35 -6.69
CA ALA A 383 -19.96 -1.95 -5.46
C ALA A 383 -19.15 -0.89 -4.67
N PRO A 384 -18.83 0.27 -5.26
CA PRO A 384 -18.05 1.28 -4.57
C PRO A 384 -18.83 1.93 -3.43
N GLY A 385 -18.10 2.30 -2.39
CA GLY A 385 -18.63 3.14 -1.32
C GLY A 385 -18.79 4.60 -1.76
N SER A 386 -19.30 5.43 -0.85
CA SER A 386 -19.24 6.88 -1.02
C SER A 386 -17.91 7.43 -0.48
N PRO A 387 -17.30 8.44 -1.14
CA PRO A 387 -16.10 9.08 -0.62
C PRO A 387 -16.39 9.73 0.74
N THR A 388 -15.50 9.50 1.71
CA THR A 388 -15.56 10.13 3.04
C THR A 388 -14.80 11.46 3.09
N THR A 389 -14.08 11.79 2.02
CA THR A 389 -13.39 13.07 1.81
C THR A 389 -13.68 13.62 0.41
N ARG A 390 -12.96 14.66 -0.03
CA ARG A 390 -13.02 15.17 -1.41
C ARG A 390 -12.76 14.03 -2.40
N CYS A 391 -13.67 13.85 -3.36
CA CYS A 391 -13.55 12.78 -4.36
C CYS A 391 -12.33 12.91 -5.31
N CYS A 392 -12.32 13.90 -6.20
CA CYS A 392 -11.26 14.10 -7.19
C CYS A 392 -11.28 15.50 -7.82
N ASP A 393 -10.28 15.84 -8.63
CA ASP A 393 -10.17 17.09 -9.41
C ASP A 393 -11.36 17.31 -10.36
N VAL A 394 -11.94 16.25 -10.91
CA VAL A 394 -13.05 16.34 -11.86
C VAL A 394 -14.39 16.62 -11.15
N CYS A 395 -14.69 15.87 -10.09
CA CYS A 395 -15.93 16.05 -9.33
C CYS A 395 -15.89 17.31 -8.47
N HIS A 396 -14.73 17.61 -7.87
CA HIS A 396 -14.54 18.71 -6.94
C HIS A 396 -13.20 19.43 -7.25
N PRO A 397 -13.16 20.30 -8.27
CA PRO A 397 -11.93 20.98 -8.67
C PRO A 397 -11.40 21.86 -7.52
N PRO A 398 -10.23 21.55 -6.94
CA PRO A 398 -9.77 22.19 -5.71
C PRO A 398 -9.16 23.57 -5.98
N ALA A 399 -9.16 24.43 -4.96
CA ALA A 399 -8.84 25.85 -5.11
C ALA A 399 -7.35 26.11 -5.42
N ASP A 400 -6.46 25.31 -4.85
CA ASP A 400 -5.01 25.29 -5.13
C ASP A 400 -4.71 24.91 -6.60
N LEU A 401 -5.45 23.95 -7.16
CA LEU A 401 -5.36 23.61 -8.59
C LEU A 401 -5.91 24.71 -9.49
N ARG A 402 -6.90 25.50 -9.03
CA ARG A 402 -7.44 26.65 -9.78
C ARG A 402 -6.46 27.82 -9.82
N ALA A 403 -5.75 28.11 -8.73
CA ALA A 403 -4.78 29.21 -8.67
C ALA A 403 -3.63 29.03 -9.68
N ALA A 404 -3.15 27.80 -9.88
CA ALA A 404 -2.12 27.49 -10.88
C ALA A 404 -2.63 27.55 -12.34
N ALA A 405 -3.93 27.33 -12.56
CA ALA A 405 -4.57 27.45 -13.87
C ALA A 405 -4.92 28.91 -14.22
N GLY A 406 -5.17 29.76 -13.22
CA GLY A 406 -5.64 31.14 -13.38
C GLY A 406 -4.57 32.19 -13.71
N ALA A 407 -3.28 31.88 -13.57
CA ALA A 407 -2.21 32.88 -13.73
C ALA A 407 -1.93 33.34 -15.19
N HIS A 408 -2.59 32.78 -16.23
CA HIS A 408 -2.36 33.19 -17.63
C HIS A 408 -3.58 33.14 -18.57
N ALA A 409 -4.81 33.13 -18.05
CA ALA A 409 -6.00 33.21 -18.92
C ALA A 409 -6.46 34.66 -19.15
N THR A 410 -5.62 35.48 -19.81
CA THR A 410 -6.09 36.72 -20.48
C THR A 410 -5.88 36.59 -21.98
N GLY A 411 -6.90 36.09 -22.66
CA GLY A 411 -7.02 36.06 -24.12
C GLY A 411 -8.50 35.91 -24.51
N PRO A 412 -9.02 36.69 -25.46
CA PRO A 412 -10.45 36.93 -25.59
C PRO A 412 -11.18 35.69 -26.14
N ARG A 413 -12.21 35.24 -25.41
CA ARG A 413 -13.21 34.32 -25.95
C ARG A 413 -14.11 35.09 -26.90
N SER A 414 -13.99 34.83 -28.20
CA SER A 414 -14.93 35.32 -29.20
C SER A 414 -16.26 34.60 -29.03
N ALA A 415 -17.32 35.39 -28.86
CA ALA A 415 -18.69 34.94 -28.93
C ALA A 415 -19.04 34.58 -30.39
N ARG A 416 -19.55 33.38 -30.61
CA ARG A 416 -20.47 33.09 -31.72
C ARG A 416 -21.58 32.18 -31.21
N GLY A 417 -22.79 32.74 -31.21
CA GLY A 417 -24.03 32.04 -30.90
C GLY A 417 -24.61 31.29 -32.10
N GLY A 418 -25.74 30.65 -31.81
CA GLY A 418 -26.54 29.80 -32.69
C GLY A 418 -26.75 28.46 -31.98
N GLY A 419 -27.87 28.16 -31.33
CA GLY A 419 -29.25 28.42 -31.72
C GLY A 419 -29.85 27.08 -32.14
N GLY A 420 -30.65 26.44 -31.29
CA GLY A 420 -31.25 25.15 -31.58
C GLY A 420 -31.97 24.56 -30.37
N ALA A 421 -33.20 24.98 -30.16
CA ALA A 421 -34.14 24.42 -29.20
C ALA A 421 -34.64 23.05 -29.69
N GLY A 422 -34.73 22.09 -28.79
CA GLY A 422 -35.37 20.79 -29.00
C GLY A 422 -35.85 20.26 -27.65
N SER A 423 -37.10 20.58 -27.32
CA SER A 423 -37.83 20.03 -26.20
C SER A 423 -38.25 18.60 -26.49
N ASP A 424 -38.05 17.68 -25.56
CA ASP A 424 -38.96 16.55 -25.44
C ASP A 424 -39.18 16.15 -23.98
N ARG A 425 -40.45 15.87 -23.67
CA ARG A 425 -40.99 15.56 -22.34
C ARG A 425 -41.24 14.06 -22.23
N GLY A 426 -41.16 13.55 -21.01
CA GLY A 426 -41.69 12.24 -20.59
C GLY A 426 -41.01 11.83 -19.28
N GLU A 427 -41.58 12.14 -18.12
CA GLU A 427 -42.38 11.21 -17.29
C GLU A 427 -41.64 9.89 -16.97
N GLY A 428 -41.47 9.40 -15.75
CA GLY A 428 -41.96 9.71 -14.42
C GLY A 428 -41.59 8.50 -13.54
N GLY A 429 -41.21 8.68 -12.26
CA GLY A 429 -40.73 7.52 -11.49
C GLY A 429 -40.20 7.76 -10.09
N ARG A 430 -41.09 8.09 -9.15
CA ARG A 430 -41.08 7.74 -7.70
C ARG A 430 -39.79 7.96 -6.88
N SER A 431 -39.79 9.06 -6.12
CA SER A 431 -38.90 9.28 -4.96
C SER A 431 -39.37 8.49 -3.74
N ILE A 432 -38.53 7.60 -3.20
CA ILE A 432 -38.72 6.97 -1.89
C ILE A 432 -38.01 7.84 -0.84
N ARG A 433 -38.76 8.43 0.10
CA ARG A 433 -38.21 9.11 1.28
C ARG A 433 -38.06 8.08 2.40
N LEU A 434 -36.83 7.76 2.79
CA LEU A 434 -36.56 7.02 4.02
C LEU A 434 -36.36 8.03 5.16
N ARG A 435 -37.21 7.92 6.18
CA ARG A 435 -37.10 8.61 7.46
C ARG A 435 -35.82 8.14 8.17
N ARG A 436 -35.02 9.09 8.65
CA ARG A 436 -33.98 8.84 9.65
C ARG A 436 -34.66 8.91 11.02
N ASP A 437 -34.60 7.81 11.77
CA ASP A 437 -34.80 7.84 13.21
C ASP A 437 -33.45 8.15 13.88
N ASP A 438 -33.48 9.11 14.78
CA ASP A 438 -32.35 9.60 15.56
C ASP A 438 -32.11 8.76 16.83
N ARG A 439 -30.86 8.83 17.30
CA ARG A 439 -30.27 8.45 18.60
C ARG A 439 -29.74 7.01 18.77
N ALA A 440 -28.41 6.91 18.63
CA ALA A 440 -27.55 5.94 19.31
C ALA A 440 -26.64 6.70 20.33
N PRO A 441 -26.15 6.05 21.39
CA PRO A 441 -25.66 6.70 22.62
C PRO A 441 -24.26 7.31 22.49
N GLU A 442 -24.03 8.39 23.23
CA GLU A 442 -22.74 9.06 23.39
C GLU A 442 -21.79 8.21 24.24
N THR A 443 -20.81 7.55 23.62
CA THR A 443 -19.44 7.31 24.15
C THR A 443 -18.67 6.40 23.20
N GLU A 444 -18.07 6.99 22.15
CA GLU A 444 -16.85 6.52 21.46
C GLU A 444 -16.61 7.56 20.35
N ARG A 445 -15.66 8.49 20.55
CA ARG A 445 -15.25 9.37 19.44
C ARG A 445 -14.46 8.51 18.46
N ASP A 446 -14.94 8.46 17.21
CA ASP A 446 -14.26 7.76 16.13
C ASP A 446 -12.84 8.33 15.97
N VAL A 447 -11.85 7.44 15.76
CA VAL A 447 -10.44 7.77 15.53
C VAL A 447 -10.28 8.75 14.34
N ALA A 448 -11.28 8.77 13.45
CA ALA A 448 -11.41 9.70 12.32
C ALA A 448 -11.65 11.18 12.70
N THR A 449 -11.97 11.49 13.96
CA THR A 449 -12.22 12.86 14.42
C THR A 449 -10.89 13.60 14.63
N PRO A 450 -10.73 14.85 14.15
CA PRO A 450 -9.54 15.66 14.41
C PRO A 450 -9.29 15.84 15.92
N LEU A 451 -8.02 15.86 16.34
CA LEU A 451 -7.65 16.10 17.73
C LEU A 451 -7.89 17.58 18.07
N THR A 452 -8.24 17.84 19.33
CA THR A 452 -8.16 19.19 19.89
C THR A 452 -6.69 19.61 20.03
N PRO A 453 -6.38 20.91 20.10
CA PRO A 453 -4.99 21.38 20.27
C PRO A 453 -4.28 20.78 21.49
N GLU A 454 -5.01 20.54 22.58
CA GLU A 454 -4.49 19.90 23.80
C GLU A 454 -4.20 18.41 23.59
N GLU A 455 -5.09 17.69 22.89
CA GLU A 455 -4.87 16.29 22.53
C GLU A 455 -3.73 16.14 21.50
N GLU A 456 -3.57 17.09 20.58
CA GLU A 456 -2.48 17.13 19.59
C GLU A 456 -1.13 17.35 20.29
N GLN A 457 -1.07 18.26 21.26
CA GLN A 457 0.12 18.50 22.07
C GLN A 457 0.52 17.25 22.89
N LEU A 458 -0.47 16.59 23.52
CA LEU A 458 -0.24 15.34 24.23
C LEU A 458 0.19 14.22 23.27
N PHE A 459 -0.41 14.15 22.10
CA PHE A 459 -0.05 13.17 21.07
C PHE A 459 1.42 13.32 20.65
N GLU A 460 1.93 14.53 20.45
CA GLU A 460 3.34 14.76 20.14
C GLU A 460 4.28 14.40 21.31
N GLN A 461 3.92 14.71 22.56
CA GLN A 461 4.68 14.27 23.74
C GLN A 461 4.76 12.74 23.82
N LEU A 462 3.66 12.05 23.53
CA LEU A 462 3.62 10.59 23.48
C LEU A 462 4.48 10.02 22.32
N ARG A 463 4.59 10.72 21.19
CA ARG A 463 5.48 10.31 20.08
C ARG A 463 6.95 10.45 20.46
N GLU A 464 7.32 11.51 21.16
CA GLU A 464 8.67 11.72 21.68
C GLU A 464 9.02 10.66 22.73
N TRP A 465 8.16 10.46 23.72
CA TRP A 465 8.25 9.38 24.71
C TRP A 465 8.49 8.02 24.04
N ARG A 466 7.73 7.71 22.99
CA ARG A 466 7.86 6.44 22.26
C ARG A 466 9.21 6.32 21.56
N ARG A 467 9.73 7.42 21.00
CA ARG A 467 11.02 7.46 20.31
C ARG A 467 12.17 7.11 21.25
N GLU A 468 12.17 7.66 22.45
CA GLU A 468 13.19 7.37 23.48
C GLU A 468 13.21 5.88 23.87
N ARG A 469 12.05 5.23 23.81
CA ARG A 469 11.85 3.84 24.25
C ARG A 469 12.11 2.80 23.18
N ALA A 470 12.33 3.26 21.96
CA ALA A 470 12.57 2.39 20.83
C ALA A 470 13.98 1.77 20.86
N ASP A 471 14.91 2.31 21.66
CA ASP A 471 16.25 1.77 21.90
C ASP A 471 16.98 1.37 20.60
N GLY A 472 17.01 2.31 19.64
CA GLY A 472 17.60 2.11 18.32
C GLY A 472 16.80 1.24 17.34
N LYS A 473 15.64 0.71 17.74
CA LYS A 473 14.67 0.05 16.86
C LYS A 473 13.65 1.07 16.33
N PRO A 474 12.88 0.77 15.27
CA PRO A 474 11.88 1.69 14.78
C PRO A 474 10.80 1.99 15.84
N ALA A 475 10.47 3.26 16.07
CA ALA A 475 9.59 3.68 17.17
C ALA A 475 8.20 3.01 17.17
N TYR A 476 7.67 2.68 15.99
CA TYR A 476 6.38 1.98 15.86
C TYR A 476 6.38 0.57 16.48
N THR A 477 7.55 -0.03 16.72
CA THR A 477 7.69 -1.34 17.36
C THR A 477 7.33 -1.31 18.85
N VAL A 478 7.37 -0.13 19.49
CA VAL A 478 6.93 0.08 20.88
C VAL A 478 5.40 0.13 20.93
N CYS A 479 4.78 1.01 20.14
CA CYS A 479 3.33 1.03 19.90
C CYS A 479 2.99 1.84 18.64
N ALA A 480 1.86 1.54 18.00
CA ALA A 480 1.42 2.23 16.77
C ALA A 480 0.86 3.63 17.07
N ASP A 481 0.91 4.55 16.07
CA ASP A 481 0.34 5.90 16.18
C ASP A 481 -1.15 5.89 16.53
N ALA A 482 -1.92 4.93 16.01
CA ALA A 482 -3.33 4.80 16.34
C ALA A 482 -3.56 4.52 17.85
N ALA A 483 -2.67 3.76 18.49
CA ALA A 483 -2.72 3.51 19.92
C ALA A 483 -2.36 4.78 20.71
N LEU A 484 -1.29 5.48 20.32
CA LEU A 484 -0.91 6.76 20.95
C LEU A 484 -2.01 7.82 20.83
N ARG A 485 -2.66 7.92 19.67
CA ARG A 485 -3.78 8.84 19.43
C ARG A 485 -4.96 8.50 20.35
N THR A 486 -5.27 7.21 20.47
CA THR A 486 -6.33 6.75 21.37
C THR A 486 -5.98 7.07 22.83
N ILE A 487 -4.72 6.89 23.24
CA ILE A 487 -4.23 7.23 24.59
C ILE A 487 -4.32 8.75 24.85
N ALA A 488 -3.98 9.58 23.86
CA ALA A 488 -4.07 11.03 23.98
C ALA A 488 -5.53 11.50 24.21
N VAL A 489 -6.49 10.85 23.53
CA VAL A 489 -7.93 11.15 23.66
C VAL A 489 -8.53 10.55 24.94
N SER A 490 -8.21 9.30 25.27
CA SER A 490 -8.86 8.59 26.38
C SER A 490 -8.21 8.84 27.74
N ARG A 491 -6.96 9.31 27.79
CA ARG A 491 -6.15 9.56 28.99
C ARG A 491 -6.33 8.46 30.05
N PRO A 492 -5.92 7.21 29.75
CA PRO A 492 -6.16 6.07 30.64
C PRO A 492 -5.53 6.32 32.02
N ALA A 493 -6.33 6.13 33.08
CA ALA A 493 -5.92 6.40 34.45
C ALA A 493 -5.25 5.20 35.16
N ASP A 494 -5.37 4.00 34.58
CA ASP A 494 -4.82 2.77 35.13
C ASP A 494 -4.45 1.76 34.02
N GLU A 495 -3.78 0.69 34.41
CA GLU A 495 -3.32 -0.36 33.50
C GLU A 495 -4.48 -1.10 32.80
N ALA A 496 -5.64 -1.19 33.42
CA ALA A 496 -6.81 -1.84 32.84
C ALA A 496 -7.40 -1.01 31.70
N ALA A 497 -7.53 0.31 31.90
CA ALA A 497 -7.92 1.26 30.87
C ALA A 497 -6.90 1.34 29.74
N LEU A 498 -5.60 1.24 30.06
CA LEU A 498 -4.54 1.22 29.07
C LEU A 498 -4.56 -0.07 28.22
N LEU A 499 -4.85 -1.22 28.83
CA LEU A 499 -4.99 -2.51 28.13
C LEU A 499 -6.23 -2.56 27.21
N ALA A 500 -7.26 -1.75 27.49
CA ALA A 500 -8.43 -1.61 26.62
C ALA A 500 -8.13 -0.84 25.32
N VAL A 501 -6.99 -0.14 25.22
CA VAL A 501 -6.59 0.57 24.01
C VAL A 501 -6.18 -0.43 22.92
N LYS A 502 -6.84 -0.35 21.76
CA LYS A 502 -6.54 -1.21 20.62
C LYS A 502 -5.09 -1.04 20.16
N GLY A 503 -4.33 -2.14 20.16
CA GLY A 503 -2.90 -2.16 19.82
C GLY A 503 -1.97 -2.09 21.02
N VAL A 504 -2.51 -1.96 22.24
CA VAL A 504 -1.78 -2.15 23.49
C VAL A 504 -1.99 -3.59 23.98
N GLY A 505 -0.91 -4.28 24.32
CA GLY A 505 -0.94 -5.65 24.85
C GLY A 505 -0.34 -5.76 26.25
N PRO A 506 -0.50 -6.90 26.94
CA PRO A 506 -0.02 -7.08 28.31
C PRO A 506 1.48 -6.80 28.48
N ALA A 507 2.31 -7.23 27.51
CA ALA A 507 3.76 -6.99 27.54
C ALA A 507 4.13 -5.50 27.36
N PHE A 508 3.30 -4.71 26.67
CA PHE A 508 3.49 -3.26 26.59
C PHE A 508 3.18 -2.61 27.92
N VAL A 509 2.04 -2.97 28.53
CA VAL A 509 1.63 -2.44 29.83
C VAL A 509 2.70 -2.73 30.88
N GLU A 510 3.14 -4.00 31.00
CA GLU A 510 4.18 -4.41 31.94
C GLU A 510 5.49 -3.61 31.80
N ARG A 511 5.91 -3.28 30.58
CA ARG A 511 7.19 -2.60 30.32
C ARG A 511 7.11 -1.08 30.35
N HIS A 512 5.95 -0.51 30.07
CA HIS A 512 5.83 0.90 29.70
C HIS A 512 4.76 1.67 30.48
N SER A 513 3.87 1.00 31.24
CA SER A 513 2.75 1.65 31.95
C SER A 513 3.21 2.77 32.87
N ALA A 514 4.14 2.49 33.80
CA ALA A 514 4.62 3.44 34.80
C ALA A 514 5.09 4.76 34.18
N SER A 515 5.99 4.67 33.22
CA SER A 515 6.53 5.83 32.50
C SER A 515 5.54 6.54 31.58
N LEU A 516 4.52 5.83 31.08
CA LEU A 516 3.51 6.42 30.22
C LEU A 516 2.53 7.24 31.07
N PHE A 517 2.20 6.75 32.27
CA PHE A 517 1.41 7.50 33.23
C PHE A 517 2.13 8.77 33.71
N ASP A 518 3.46 8.76 33.83
CA ASP A 518 4.23 9.98 34.13
C ASP A 518 4.02 11.06 33.05
N VAL A 519 4.04 10.69 31.76
CA VAL A 519 3.78 11.62 30.65
C VAL A 519 2.33 12.11 30.68
N LEU A 520 1.37 11.21 30.92
CA LEU A 520 -0.05 11.57 31.02
C LEU A 520 -0.34 12.51 32.18
N GLN A 521 0.35 12.35 33.32
CA GLN A 521 0.21 13.23 34.49
C GLN A 521 0.85 14.60 34.28
N GLN A 522 1.97 14.67 33.55
CA GLN A 522 2.63 15.95 33.23
C GLN A 522 1.85 16.81 32.24
N ALA A 523 0.97 16.18 31.45
CA ALA A 523 0.11 16.84 30.47
C ALA A 523 -1.34 17.07 30.94
N ALA A 524 -1.65 16.71 32.20
CA ALA A 524 -3.00 16.74 32.76
C ALA A 524 -3.49 18.14 33.14
#